data_AF-A0A915NLL9-F1
#
_entry.id   AF-A0A915NLL9-F1
#
_cell.length_a   1.000
_cell.length_b   1.000
_cell.length_c   1.000
_cell.angle_alpha   90.00
_cell.angle_beta   90.00
_cell.angle_gamma   90.00
#
_symmetry.space_group_name_H-M   'P 1'
#
loop_
_entity.id
_entity.type
_entity.pdbx_description
1 polymer ?
#
loop_
_entity_poly.entity_id
_entity_poly.type
_entity_poly.pdbx_seq_one_letter_code
_entity_poly.pdbx_strand_id
1 'polypeptide(L)'
;MHLPMDQNFIDNGPALLNTSLPEDIHVFAVRRVVTSDEYRISPKRIEELNELLGCYVGSHNFFNYTSGLEFSDQTARRVILSITAEEPFLYTDPVRLKPVEFLRIKIRGQSFILHQIRKMIGTVLAIMRGFMYKSDVARSFLSRKPKKVKYAMLLAYQGQNYFGMQFQRNPKFPTIENHLFNAMEAHGFITKEHYVNLMDWHFQRAARTDRSVSAVGQVCSMHLPMDQNFIDNGPALLNTSLPEDIHVFAVRRVTPSFHAQKSCDSRTYSYTLPTFSFASMDEVTSDEYRISPKRIEELNELLGCYVGSHNFFNYTSGLLPMGSTVLAIMRGFMYKSDVARSFLSVRMDIPKAPGLGLLLERLHYDRFEKRFEKTHGSLNNWGEEIETQLLEWRDKMIMDRILSEECRTQSMMRWLTTLPAHNYITDPEDETGDKSINKDLSVGSDPSNIADNEGDELEEVTELDNNDDLETEPSQFDEENEKNFENETEGEKVDRSKKSVAI
;
A
#
# COMPACT_ATOMS: atom_id res chain seq x y z
N MET A 1 -10.87 -2.46 13.84
CA MET A 1 -11.54 -2.42 15.16
C MET A 1 -13.02 -2.80 15.03
N HIS A 2 -13.50 -3.90 15.63
CA HIS A 2 -14.95 -4.19 15.69
C HIS A 2 -15.55 -3.41 16.87
N LEU A 3 -15.79 -2.12 16.66
CA LEU A 3 -16.47 -1.31 17.66
C LEU A 3 -17.94 -1.79 17.79
N PRO A 4 -18.47 -1.95 19.02
CA PRO A 4 -19.90 -2.14 19.20
C PRO A 4 -20.59 -0.83 18.80
N MET A 5 -21.01 -0.74 17.54
CA MET A 5 -21.78 0.39 17.02
C MET A 5 -23.19 0.33 17.58
N ASP A 6 -23.37 0.78 18.81
CA ASP A 6 -24.69 1.00 19.40
C ASP A 6 -25.42 2.18 18.72
N GLN A 7 -26.71 2.34 19.02
CA GLN A 7 -27.54 3.37 18.39
C GLN A 7 -27.05 4.79 18.72
N ASN A 8 -26.48 4.98 19.91
CA ASN A 8 -25.95 6.26 20.35
C ASN A 8 -24.75 6.69 19.50
N PHE A 9 -23.87 5.76 19.15
CA PHE A 9 -22.75 6.02 18.25
C PHE A 9 -23.19 6.22 16.78
N ILE A 10 -24.32 5.66 16.35
CA ILE A 10 -24.86 5.94 15.00
C ILE A 10 -25.42 7.36 14.93
N ASP A 11 -26.18 7.76 15.94
CA ASP A 11 -26.91 9.03 15.95
C ASP A 11 -25.98 10.21 16.25
N ASN A 12 -25.03 10.02 17.18
CA ASN A 12 -24.14 11.08 17.65
C ASN A 12 -22.69 10.91 17.17
N GLY A 13 -22.34 9.76 16.59
CA GLY A 13 -21.00 9.47 16.08
C GLY A 13 -20.52 10.45 15.02
N PRO A 14 -21.34 10.91 14.05
CA PRO A 14 -20.93 11.96 13.12
C PRO A 14 -20.44 13.21 13.85
N ALA A 15 -21.18 13.69 14.84
CA ALA A 15 -20.80 14.87 15.62
C ALA A 15 -19.55 14.60 16.48
N LEU A 16 -19.47 13.45 17.17
CA LEU A 16 -18.34 13.05 18.01
C LEU A 16 -17.05 12.79 17.21
N LEU A 17 -17.17 12.28 16.00
CA LEU A 17 -16.04 12.08 15.09
C LEU A 17 -15.62 13.42 14.50
N ASN A 18 -16.56 14.27 14.10
CA ASN A 18 -16.25 15.61 13.57
C ASN A 18 -15.62 16.56 14.60
N THR A 19 -15.80 16.33 15.91
CA THR A 19 -15.05 17.09 16.93
C THR A 19 -13.58 16.68 17.03
N SER A 20 -13.22 15.53 16.46
CA SER A 20 -11.89 14.92 16.58
C SER A 20 -11.18 14.83 15.23
N LEU A 21 -11.82 15.29 14.15
CA LEU A 21 -11.32 15.25 12.78
C LEU A 21 -11.00 16.67 12.29
N PRO A 22 -9.98 16.85 11.44
CA PRO A 22 -9.65 18.10 10.78
C PRO A 22 -10.83 18.70 10.00
N GLU A 23 -10.83 20.02 9.84
CA GLU A 23 -11.95 20.77 9.24
C GLU A 23 -12.28 20.35 7.79
N ASP A 24 -11.33 19.75 7.07
CA ASP A 24 -11.52 19.25 5.71
C ASP A 24 -12.16 17.85 5.64
N ILE A 25 -12.32 17.15 6.77
CA ILE A 25 -12.95 15.85 6.87
C ILE A 25 -14.24 15.94 7.68
N HIS A 26 -15.36 16.03 6.98
CA HIS A 26 -16.67 15.89 7.59
C HIS A 26 -17.24 14.48 7.42
N VAL A 27 -17.38 13.79 8.54
CA VAL A 27 -18.24 12.62 8.69
C VAL A 27 -19.68 13.11 8.75
N PHE A 28 -20.37 13.04 7.62
CA PHE A 28 -21.78 13.39 7.53
C PHE A 28 -22.70 12.32 8.12
N ALA A 29 -22.24 11.06 8.17
CA ALA A 29 -23.01 9.95 8.73
C ALA A 29 -22.12 8.76 9.10
N VAL A 30 -22.40 8.14 10.24
CA VAL A 30 -21.87 6.82 10.63
C VAL A 30 -23.01 5.84 10.40
N ARG A 31 -22.85 4.93 9.43
CA ARG A 31 -23.90 3.95 9.12
C ARG A 31 -23.49 2.58 9.58
N ARG A 32 -24.15 2.06 10.60
CA ARG A 32 -24.28 0.60 10.75
C ARG A 32 -25.26 0.14 9.67
N VAL A 33 -24.89 -0.86 8.87
CA VAL A 33 -25.83 -1.53 7.96
C VAL A 33 -26.75 -2.41 8.82
N VAL A 34 -27.60 -1.79 9.63
CA VAL A 34 -28.66 -2.49 10.37
C VAL A 34 -29.73 -2.81 9.34
N THR A 35 -30.02 -4.09 9.16
CA THR A 35 -31.21 -4.48 8.42
C THR A 35 -32.39 -4.19 9.34
N SER A 36 -33.14 -3.13 9.05
CA SER A 36 -34.35 -2.77 9.79
C SER A 36 -35.58 -3.05 8.93
N ASP A 37 -36.66 -3.48 9.56
CA ASP A 37 -37.98 -3.64 8.94
C ASP A 37 -38.67 -2.29 8.65
N GLU A 38 -38.09 -1.19 9.11
CA GLU A 38 -38.49 0.20 8.83
C GLU A 38 -37.94 0.74 7.50
N TYR A 39 -36.97 0.05 6.88
CA TYR A 39 -36.39 0.49 5.61
C TYR A 39 -37.46 0.52 4.50
N ARG A 40 -37.39 1.55 3.65
CA ARG A 40 -38.22 1.71 2.45
C ARG A 40 -37.34 1.91 1.23
N ILE A 41 -37.55 1.12 0.18
CA ILE A 41 -36.76 1.20 -1.05
C ILE A 41 -37.14 2.44 -1.86
N SER A 42 -36.16 3.24 -2.26
CA SER A 42 -36.41 4.43 -3.07
C SER A 42 -36.68 4.07 -4.54
N PRO A 43 -37.43 4.90 -5.29
CA PRO A 43 -37.68 4.68 -6.73
C PRO A 43 -36.39 4.51 -7.54
N LYS A 44 -35.38 5.33 -7.26
CA LYS A 44 -34.04 5.22 -7.87
C LYS A 44 -33.41 3.85 -7.64
N ARG A 45 -33.55 3.29 -6.43
CA ARG A 45 -32.99 1.98 -6.09
C ARG A 45 -33.77 0.83 -6.73
N ILE A 46 -35.06 1.02 -7.01
CA ILE A 46 -35.87 0.10 -7.83
C ILE A 46 -35.40 0.13 -9.29
N GLU A 47 -35.07 1.30 -9.83
CA GLU A 47 -34.51 1.44 -11.18
C GLU A 47 -33.16 0.70 -11.29
N GLU A 48 -32.25 0.94 -10.34
CA GLU A 48 -30.97 0.20 -10.23
C GLU A 48 -31.17 -1.33 -10.15
N LEU A 49 -32.17 -1.77 -9.36
CA LEU A 49 -32.54 -3.18 -9.24
C LEU A 49 -33.03 -3.73 -10.59
N ASN A 50 -33.92 -3.02 -11.29
CA ASN A 50 -34.46 -3.45 -12.58
C ASN A 50 -33.40 -3.49 -13.67
N GLU A 51 -32.46 -2.55 -13.71
CA GLU A 51 -31.31 -2.62 -14.61
C GLU A 51 -30.47 -3.88 -14.37
N LEU A 52 -30.20 -4.20 -13.10
CA LEU A 52 -29.41 -5.37 -12.71
C LEU A 52 -30.15 -6.67 -13.04
N LEU A 53 -31.45 -6.73 -12.77
CA LEU A 53 -32.30 -7.86 -13.15
C LEU A 53 -32.29 -8.06 -14.68
N GLY A 54 -32.29 -6.96 -15.45
CA GLY A 54 -32.22 -6.97 -16.91
C GLY A 54 -31.01 -7.74 -17.47
N CYS A 55 -29.89 -7.81 -16.74
CA CYS A 55 -28.70 -8.57 -17.14
C CYS A 55 -28.96 -10.09 -17.28
N TYR A 56 -30.01 -10.62 -16.66
CA TYR A 56 -30.39 -12.04 -16.79
C TYR A 56 -31.25 -12.34 -18.02
N VAL A 57 -31.85 -11.34 -18.65
CA VAL A 57 -32.73 -11.52 -19.81
C VAL A 57 -31.92 -12.06 -20.99
N GLY A 58 -32.51 -13.00 -21.73
CA GLY A 58 -31.88 -13.69 -22.84
C GLY A 58 -31.42 -15.11 -22.52
N SER A 59 -30.64 -15.68 -23.43
CA SER A 59 -30.13 -17.05 -23.35
C SER A 59 -28.72 -17.08 -22.77
N HIS A 60 -28.55 -17.61 -21.55
CA HIS A 60 -27.26 -17.69 -20.86
C HIS A 60 -26.95 -19.09 -20.33
N ASN A 61 -25.70 -19.34 -19.96
CA ASN A 61 -25.29 -20.57 -19.28
C ASN A 61 -25.37 -20.37 -17.75
N PHE A 62 -26.37 -20.98 -17.11
CA PHE A 62 -26.67 -20.82 -15.68
C PHE A 62 -26.00 -21.88 -14.79
N PHE A 63 -24.89 -22.50 -15.20
CA PHE A 63 -24.23 -23.58 -14.43
C PHE A 63 -23.85 -23.16 -12.99
N ASN A 64 -23.44 -21.90 -12.78
CA ASN A 64 -23.16 -21.35 -11.45
C ASN A 64 -24.41 -21.15 -10.57
N TYR A 65 -25.60 -21.16 -11.17
CA TYR A 65 -26.89 -20.96 -10.51
C TYR A 65 -27.59 -22.28 -10.15
N THR A 66 -26.89 -23.41 -10.23
CA THR A 66 -27.35 -24.69 -9.70
C THR A 66 -26.19 -25.38 -8.96
N SER A 67 -26.44 -26.54 -8.38
CA SER A 67 -25.42 -27.44 -7.85
C SER A 67 -25.29 -28.65 -8.76
N GLY A 68 -24.06 -29.15 -8.95
CA GLY A 68 -23.81 -30.42 -9.64
C GLY A 68 -23.82 -30.39 -11.17
N LEU A 69 -23.88 -29.21 -11.81
CA LEU A 69 -23.68 -29.09 -13.26
C LEU A 69 -22.32 -28.46 -13.58
N GLU A 70 -21.65 -29.01 -14.58
CA GLU A 70 -20.46 -28.41 -15.17
C GLU A 70 -20.82 -27.38 -16.24
N PHE A 71 -19.88 -26.50 -16.61
CA PHE A 71 -20.12 -25.50 -17.65
C PHE A 71 -20.49 -26.13 -19.01
N SER A 72 -19.87 -27.27 -19.35
CA SER A 72 -20.08 -28.00 -20.59
C SER A 72 -21.48 -28.61 -20.72
N ASP A 73 -22.21 -28.72 -19.60
CA ASP A 73 -23.54 -29.31 -19.58
C ASP A 73 -24.56 -28.41 -20.29
N GLN A 74 -25.12 -28.91 -21.39
CA GLN A 74 -26.11 -28.17 -22.18
C GLN A 74 -27.39 -27.89 -21.39
N THR A 75 -27.70 -28.70 -20.37
CA THR A 75 -28.83 -28.46 -19.47
C THR A 75 -28.62 -27.25 -18.57
N ALA A 76 -27.43 -26.64 -18.53
CA ALA A 76 -27.23 -25.37 -17.85
C ALA A 76 -27.68 -24.15 -18.69
N ARG A 77 -27.85 -24.29 -20.02
CA ARG A 77 -28.32 -23.18 -20.87
C ARG A 77 -29.82 -22.92 -20.64
N ARG A 78 -30.18 -21.71 -20.21
CA ARG A 78 -31.56 -21.33 -19.92
C ARG A 78 -31.86 -19.95 -20.50
N VAL A 79 -33.15 -19.72 -20.74
CA VAL A 79 -33.65 -18.47 -21.32
C VAL A 79 -34.57 -17.78 -20.32
N ILE A 80 -34.20 -16.57 -19.94
CA ILE A 80 -35.08 -15.66 -19.20
C ILE A 80 -35.74 -14.75 -20.22
N LEU A 81 -37.06 -14.79 -20.29
CA LEU A 81 -37.87 -14.00 -21.21
C LEU A 81 -38.12 -12.60 -20.67
N SER A 82 -38.40 -12.49 -19.36
CA SER A 82 -38.52 -11.21 -18.69
C SER A 82 -38.28 -11.37 -17.19
N ILE A 83 -37.79 -10.30 -16.56
CA ILE A 83 -37.64 -10.21 -15.11
C ILE A 83 -37.75 -8.75 -14.67
N THR A 84 -38.64 -8.47 -13.72
CA THR A 84 -38.92 -7.10 -13.27
C THR A 84 -39.33 -7.09 -11.81
N ALA A 85 -38.87 -6.10 -11.05
CA ALA A 85 -39.43 -5.73 -9.76
C ALA A 85 -40.68 -4.87 -9.96
N GLU A 86 -41.78 -5.27 -9.32
CA GLU A 86 -43.04 -4.51 -9.29
C GLU A 86 -42.99 -3.40 -8.22
N GLU A 87 -44.06 -2.62 -8.08
CA GLU A 87 -44.13 -1.59 -7.04
C GLU A 87 -44.10 -2.20 -5.62
N PRO A 88 -43.36 -1.59 -4.67
CA PRO A 88 -43.34 -2.05 -3.29
C PRO A 88 -44.71 -1.82 -2.63
N PHE A 89 -45.05 -2.68 -1.68
CA PHE A 89 -46.28 -2.58 -0.91
C PHE A 89 -46.02 -2.88 0.57
N LEU A 90 -46.81 -2.27 1.46
CA LEU A 90 -46.71 -2.50 2.89
C LEU A 90 -47.60 -3.68 3.29
N TYR A 91 -47.06 -4.53 4.15
CA TYR A 91 -47.83 -5.56 4.84
C TYR A 91 -47.62 -5.41 6.34
N THR A 92 -48.72 -5.40 7.09
CA THR A 92 -48.68 -5.35 8.55
C THR A 92 -49.04 -6.74 9.07
N ASP A 93 -48.07 -7.37 9.73
CA ASP A 93 -48.28 -8.67 10.35
C ASP A 93 -49.18 -8.52 11.61
N PRO A 94 -50.22 -9.35 11.78
CA PRO A 94 -51.13 -9.25 12.93
C PRO A 94 -50.47 -9.45 14.29
N VAL A 95 -49.28 -10.08 14.35
CA VAL A 95 -48.56 -10.36 15.59
C VAL A 95 -47.53 -9.26 15.89
N ARG A 96 -46.78 -8.82 14.89
CA ARG A 96 -45.74 -7.78 15.06
C ARG A 96 -46.29 -6.37 15.10
N LEU A 97 -47.49 -6.14 14.57
CA LEU A 97 -48.18 -4.83 14.51
C LEU A 97 -47.36 -3.70 13.87
N LYS A 98 -46.26 -4.02 13.19
CA LYS A 98 -45.39 -3.09 12.47
C LYS A 98 -45.47 -3.36 10.96
N PRO A 99 -45.60 -2.32 10.12
CA PRO A 99 -45.63 -2.48 8.68
C PRO A 99 -44.22 -2.78 8.15
N VAL A 100 -44.10 -3.87 7.39
CA VAL A 100 -42.89 -4.24 6.66
C VAL A 100 -43.15 -4.01 5.18
N GLU A 101 -42.19 -3.42 4.48
CA GLU A 101 -42.27 -3.23 3.04
C GLU A 101 -41.84 -4.51 2.30
N PHE A 102 -42.67 -4.94 1.36
CA PHE A 102 -42.42 -6.07 0.49
C PHE A 102 -42.32 -5.60 -0.96
N LEU A 103 -41.50 -6.32 -1.72
CA LEU A 103 -41.31 -6.11 -3.14
C LEU A 103 -41.48 -7.44 -3.86
N ARG A 104 -42.29 -7.47 -4.92
CA ARG A 104 -42.47 -8.67 -5.74
C ARG A 104 -41.59 -8.59 -6.99
N ILE A 105 -40.71 -9.56 -7.16
CA ILE A 105 -39.94 -9.73 -8.41
C ILE A 105 -40.63 -10.80 -9.24
N LYS A 106 -41.10 -10.43 -10.43
CA LYS A 106 -41.76 -11.31 -11.38
C LYS A 106 -40.76 -11.79 -12.42
N ILE A 107 -40.65 -13.10 -12.57
CA ILE A 107 -39.68 -13.74 -13.48
C ILE A 107 -40.43 -14.66 -14.42
N ARG A 108 -40.20 -14.51 -15.72
CA ARG A 108 -40.68 -15.43 -16.76
C ARG A 108 -39.47 -16.02 -17.48
N GLY A 109 -39.32 -17.33 -17.42
CA GLY A 109 -38.30 -18.08 -18.15
C GLY A 109 -38.92 -19.25 -18.90
N GLN A 110 -38.19 -19.81 -19.87
CA GLN A 110 -38.65 -20.98 -20.61
C GLN A 110 -38.68 -22.25 -19.75
N SER A 111 -37.65 -22.42 -18.92
CA SER A 111 -37.55 -23.47 -17.89
C SER A 111 -36.51 -23.03 -16.85
N PHE A 112 -36.49 -23.67 -15.68
CA PHE A 112 -35.52 -23.39 -14.62
C PHE A 112 -34.89 -24.68 -14.12
N ILE A 113 -33.61 -24.62 -13.76
CA ILE A 113 -32.90 -25.70 -13.04
C ILE A 113 -33.00 -25.52 -11.52
N LEU A 114 -32.59 -26.55 -10.78
CA LEU A 114 -32.60 -26.57 -9.32
C LEU A 114 -31.93 -25.31 -8.75
N HIS A 115 -32.64 -24.62 -7.86
CA HIS A 115 -32.20 -23.40 -7.17
C HIS A 115 -31.88 -22.18 -8.05
N GLN A 116 -32.04 -22.24 -9.38
CA GLN A 116 -31.64 -21.16 -10.30
C GLN A 116 -32.16 -19.79 -9.87
N ILE A 117 -33.47 -19.68 -9.68
CA ILE A 117 -34.12 -18.41 -9.29
C ILE A 117 -33.60 -17.93 -7.93
N ARG A 118 -33.48 -18.83 -6.94
CA ARG A 118 -33.01 -18.46 -5.59
C ARG A 118 -31.58 -17.92 -5.64
N LYS A 119 -30.69 -18.56 -6.39
CA LYS A 119 -29.33 -18.09 -6.58
C LYS A 119 -29.28 -16.78 -7.37
N MET A 120 -30.13 -16.59 -8.39
CA MET A 120 -30.24 -15.31 -9.12
C MET A 120 -30.61 -14.17 -8.16
N ILE A 121 -31.66 -14.36 -7.36
CA ILE A 121 -32.08 -13.35 -6.37
C ILE A 121 -30.99 -13.13 -5.31
N GLY A 122 -30.34 -14.20 -4.83
CA GLY A 122 -29.22 -14.08 -3.89
C GLY A 122 -28.06 -13.25 -4.44
N THR A 123 -27.66 -13.47 -5.70
CA THR A 123 -26.63 -12.69 -6.38
C THR A 123 -27.04 -11.22 -6.52
N VAL A 124 -28.28 -10.94 -6.94
CA VAL A 124 -28.80 -9.57 -7.04
C VAL A 124 -28.78 -8.86 -5.69
N LEU A 125 -29.22 -9.54 -4.63
CA LEU A 125 -29.19 -8.99 -3.27
C LEU A 125 -27.75 -8.74 -2.79
N ALA A 126 -26.81 -9.65 -3.07
CA ALA A 126 -25.41 -9.46 -2.75
C ALA A 126 -24.83 -8.22 -3.44
N ILE A 127 -25.17 -8.00 -4.73
CA ILE A 127 -24.75 -6.81 -5.48
C ILE A 127 -25.39 -5.53 -4.91
N MET A 128 -26.71 -5.54 -4.69
CA MET A 128 -27.45 -4.39 -4.13
C MET A 128 -27.02 -4.00 -2.71
N ARG A 129 -26.34 -4.92 -2.00
CA ARG A 129 -25.74 -4.71 -0.68
C ARG A 129 -24.23 -4.44 -0.73
N GLY A 130 -23.63 -4.42 -1.91
CA GLY A 130 -22.21 -4.08 -2.12
C GLY A 130 -21.22 -5.23 -1.85
N PHE A 131 -21.69 -6.47 -1.73
CA PHE A 131 -20.82 -7.65 -1.55
C PHE A 131 -20.33 -8.25 -2.88
N MET A 132 -20.94 -7.85 -4.00
CA MET A 132 -20.61 -8.30 -5.35
C MET A 132 -20.79 -7.15 -6.34
N TYR A 133 -20.22 -7.26 -7.53
CA TYR A 133 -20.32 -6.22 -8.57
C TYR A 133 -21.33 -6.60 -9.66
N LYS A 134 -21.92 -5.59 -10.33
CA LYS A 134 -22.81 -5.80 -11.49
C LYS A 134 -22.14 -6.64 -12.59
N SER A 135 -20.83 -6.46 -12.80
CA SER A 135 -20.03 -7.21 -13.76
C SER A 135 -19.91 -8.72 -13.43
N ASP A 136 -20.14 -9.12 -12.18
CA ASP A 136 -20.12 -10.54 -11.79
C ASP A 136 -21.28 -11.34 -12.40
N VAL A 137 -22.40 -10.70 -12.73
CA VAL A 137 -23.52 -11.38 -13.41
C VAL A 137 -23.06 -11.86 -14.79
N ALA A 138 -22.46 -10.99 -15.60
CA ALA A 138 -21.96 -11.38 -16.92
C ALA A 138 -20.88 -12.46 -16.83
N ARG A 139 -19.93 -12.32 -15.90
CA ARG A 139 -18.88 -13.32 -15.66
C ARG A 139 -19.44 -14.67 -15.21
N SER A 140 -20.55 -14.68 -14.48
CA SER A 140 -21.17 -15.91 -13.97
C SER A 140 -21.70 -16.83 -15.07
N PHE A 141 -21.82 -16.34 -16.31
CA PHE A 141 -22.26 -17.15 -17.46
C PHE A 141 -21.10 -17.75 -18.26
N LEU A 142 -19.85 -17.43 -17.93
CA LEU A 142 -18.67 -17.82 -18.70
C LEU A 142 -17.99 -19.09 -18.13
N SER A 143 -17.32 -19.85 -19.01
CA SER A 143 -16.72 -21.17 -18.69
C SER A 143 -15.57 -21.16 -17.73
N ARG A 144 -14.90 -20.01 -17.62
CA ARG A 144 -13.75 -19.82 -16.75
C ARG A 144 -13.94 -18.51 -16.03
N LYS A 145 -14.00 -18.54 -14.70
CA LYS A 145 -13.42 -17.43 -13.95
C LYS A 145 -11.96 -17.36 -14.43
N PRO A 146 -11.49 -16.23 -14.98
CA PRO A 146 -10.10 -16.17 -15.39
C PRO A 146 -9.24 -16.50 -14.19
N LYS A 147 -8.35 -17.48 -14.36
CA LYS A 147 -7.51 -17.97 -13.27
C LYS A 147 -6.70 -16.79 -12.76
N LYS A 148 -6.97 -16.33 -11.53
CA LYS A 148 -6.17 -15.26 -10.93
C LYS A 148 -4.79 -15.80 -10.59
N VAL A 149 -3.75 -15.05 -10.93
CA VAL A 149 -2.34 -15.35 -10.59
C VAL A 149 -1.72 -14.14 -9.91
N LYS A 150 -0.66 -14.37 -9.14
CA LYS A 150 0.06 -13.29 -8.48
C LYS A 150 1.14 -12.77 -9.42
N TYR A 151 1.21 -11.46 -9.55
CA TYR A 151 2.22 -10.74 -10.32
C TYR A 151 3.15 -9.96 -9.39
N ALA A 152 4.40 -9.82 -9.80
CA ALA A 152 5.35 -8.84 -9.29
C ALA A 152 5.68 -7.86 -10.43
N MET A 153 5.69 -6.57 -10.13
CA MET A 153 5.98 -5.46 -11.05
C MET A 153 7.13 -4.65 -10.49
N LEU A 154 8.15 -4.42 -11.32
CA LEU A 154 9.30 -3.57 -11.05
C LEU A 154 9.09 -2.20 -11.68
N LEU A 155 9.25 -1.15 -10.88
CA LEU A 155 9.12 0.23 -11.34
C LEU A 155 10.13 1.17 -10.67
N ALA A 156 10.47 2.23 -11.38
CA ALA A 156 11.21 3.39 -10.87
C ALA A 156 10.36 4.65 -10.97
N TYR A 157 10.67 5.64 -10.15
CA TYR A 157 10.07 6.97 -10.22
C TYR A 157 10.95 8.02 -9.58
N GLN A 158 10.85 9.25 -10.10
CA GLN A 158 11.41 10.45 -9.50
C GLN A 158 10.34 11.09 -8.60
N GLY A 159 10.59 11.14 -7.29
CA GLY A 159 9.55 11.38 -6.30
C GLY A 159 9.07 12.84 -6.16
N GLN A 160 9.83 13.83 -6.64
CA GLN A 160 9.67 15.24 -6.26
C GLN A 160 8.25 15.78 -6.45
N ASN A 161 7.60 15.39 -7.54
CA ASN A 161 6.27 15.87 -7.93
C ASN A 161 5.12 15.16 -7.19
N TYR A 162 5.43 14.21 -6.30
CA TYR A 162 4.47 13.27 -5.74
C TYR A 162 4.45 13.29 -4.21
N PHE A 163 3.26 13.07 -3.65
CA PHE A 163 3.02 12.93 -2.20
C PHE A 163 3.29 11.49 -1.73
N GLY A 164 4.39 10.91 -2.23
CA GLY A 164 4.86 9.58 -1.90
C GLY A 164 4.31 8.48 -2.81
N MET A 165 4.56 7.23 -2.42
CA MET A 165 4.16 6.04 -3.19
C MET A 165 2.66 5.75 -3.09
N GLN A 166 2.11 5.81 -1.88
CA GLN A 166 0.83 5.17 -1.56
C GLN A 166 -0.36 5.93 -2.15
N PHE A 167 -1.34 5.20 -2.69
CA PHE A 167 -2.57 5.76 -3.26
C PHE A 167 -3.29 6.68 -2.28
N GLN A 168 -3.66 7.87 -2.75
CA GLN A 168 -4.53 8.81 -2.03
C GLN A 168 -5.78 9.10 -2.85
N ARG A 169 -6.92 9.31 -2.18
CA ARG A 169 -8.18 9.63 -2.86
C ARG A 169 -8.30 11.09 -3.27
N ASN A 170 -7.58 11.97 -2.57
CA ASN A 170 -7.64 13.40 -2.84
C ASN A 170 -6.78 13.72 -4.07
N PRO A 171 -7.36 14.23 -5.18
CA PRO A 171 -6.62 14.51 -6.39
C PRO A 171 -5.58 15.64 -6.24
N LYS A 172 -5.66 16.45 -5.18
CA LYS A 172 -4.64 17.48 -4.86
C LYS A 172 -3.29 16.86 -4.45
N PHE A 173 -3.28 15.59 -4.05
CA PHE A 173 -2.09 14.89 -3.57
C PHE A 173 -1.76 13.72 -4.51
N PRO A 174 -1.20 14.00 -5.71
CA PRO A 174 -0.85 12.95 -6.65
C PRO A 174 0.22 12.03 -6.06
N THR A 175 0.01 10.72 -6.15
CA THR A 175 0.99 9.71 -5.74
C THR A 175 1.34 8.76 -6.87
N ILE A 176 2.44 8.02 -6.71
CA ILE A 176 2.90 7.07 -7.73
C ILE A 176 1.81 6.03 -8.04
N GLU A 177 1.14 5.50 -7.02
CA GLU A 177 0.05 4.55 -7.20
C GLU A 177 -1.17 5.15 -7.93
N ASN A 178 -1.49 6.44 -7.75
CA ASN A 178 -2.56 7.07 -8.51
C ASN A 178 -2.28 7.01 -10.03
N HIS A 179 -1.07 7.40 -10.45
CA HIS A 179 -0.67 7.36 -11.85
C HIS A 179 -0.57 5.92 -12.39
N LEU A 180 0.00 5.01 -11.60
CA LEU A 180 0.07 3.60 -11.96
C LEU A 180 -1.33 3.01 -12.18
N PHE A 181 -2.27 3.24 -11.27
CA PHE A 181 -3.62 2.68 -11.39
C PHE A 181 -4.39 3.28 -12.56
N ASN A 182 -4.23 4.59 -12.81
CA ASN A 182 -4.81 5.24 -13.99
C ASN A 182 -4.30 4.59 -15.29
N ALA A 183 -2.99 4.37 -15.41
CA ALA A 183 -2.41 3.71 -16.57
C ALA A 183 -2.89 2.25 -16.71
N MET A 184 -2.95 1.51 -15.61
CA MET A 184 -3.45 0.13 -15.60
C MET A 184 -4.93 0.03 -16.01
N GLU A 185 -5.77 0.97 -15.57
CA GLU A 185 -7.19 1.03 -15.96
C GLU A 185 -7.33 1.39 -17.45
N ALA A 186 -6.58 2.40 -17.91
CA ALA A 186 -6.62 2.87 -19.30
C ALA A 186 -6.30 1.77 -20.32
N HIS A 187 -5.39 0.85 -19.96
CA HIS A 187 -5.03 -0.30 -20.79
C HIS A 187 -5.82 -1.59 -20.46
N GLY A 188 -6.81 -1.52 -19.57
CA GLY A 188 -7.71 -2.63 -19.26
C GLY A 188 -7.09 -3.77 -18.42
N PHE A 189 -5.91 -3.57 -17.83
CA PHE A 189 -5.28 -4.56 -16.94
C PHE A 189 -5.99 -4.65 -15.59
N ILE A 190 -6.59 -3.54 -15.15
CA ILE A 190 -7.49 -3.50 -14.01
C ILE A 190 -8.85 -2.93 -14.43
N THR A 191 -9.89 -3.26 -13.66
CA THR A 191 -11.21 -2.67 -13.87
C THR A 191 -11.38 -1.43 -13.01
N LYS A 192 -12.41 -0.64 -13.30
CA LYS A 192 -12.78 0.51 -12.47
C LYS A 192 -13.08 0.11 -11.01
N GLU A 193 -13.58 -1.11 -10.78
CA GLU A 193 -13.79 -1.64 -9.43
C GLU A 193 -12.47 -1.89 -8.69
N HIS A 194 -11.46 -2.46 -9.35
CA HIS A 194 -10.13 -2.63 -8.77
C HIS A 194 -9.49 -1.29 -8.38
N TYR A 195 -9.73 -0.24 -9.16
CA TYR A 195 -9.27 1.12 -8.86
C TYR A 195 -9.87 1.64 -7.55
N VAL A 196 -11.17 1.42 -7.34
CA VAL A 196 -11.90 1.89 -6.14
C VAL A 196 -11.58 1.04 -4.91
N ASN A 197 -11.37 -0.27 -5.10
CA ASN A 197 -11.15 -1.23 -4.01
C ASN A 197 -9.88 -2.06 -4.23
N LEU A 198 -8.79 -1.60 -3.60
CA LEU A 198 -7.47 -2.24 -3.64
C LEU A 198 -7.45 -3.67 -3.06
N MET A 199 -8.42 -4.01 -2.19
CA MET A 199 -8.47 -5.33 -1.58
C MET A 199 -8.87 -6.43 -2.58
N ASP A 200 -9.61 -6.11 -3.64
CA ASP A 200 -10.13 -7.09 -4.60
C ASP A 200 -9.06 -7.76 -5.46
N TRP A 201 -7.93 -7.09 -5.58
CA TRP A 201 -6.77 -7.51 -6.35
C TRP A 201 -5.49 -7.52 -5.51
N HIS A 202 -5.61 -7.42 -4.18
CA HIS A 202 -4.53 -7.56 -3.20
C HIS A 202 -3.25 -6.83 -3.59
N PHE A 203 -3.39 -5.56 -4.00
CA PHE A 203 -2.25 -4.73 -4.38
C PHE A 203 -1.40 -4.39 -3.15
N GLN A 204 -0.09 -4.59 -3.25
CA GLN A 204 0.88 -4.35 -2.19
C GLN A 204 2.17 -3.79 -2.78
N ARG A 205 2.68 -2.70 -2.22
CA ARG A 205 4.03 -2.15 -2.45
C ARG A 205 5.04 -2.73 -1.46
N ALA A 206 6.31 -2.81 -1.82
CA ALA A 206 7.36 -3.31 -0.93
C ALA A 206 7.88 -2.25 0.05
N ALA A 207 7.96 -0.99 -0.40
CA ALA A 207 8.30 0.17 0.40
C ALA A 207 7.24 1.26 0.23
N ARG A 208 6.87 1.92 1.33
CA ARG A 208 6.11 3.18 1.29
C ARG A 208 7.14 4.29 1.36
N THR A 209 7.43 4.92 0.23
CA THR A 209 8.31 6.09 0.19
C THR A 209 7.52 7.34 0.52
N ASP A 210 8.13 8.21 1.30
CA ASP A 210 7.55 9.49 1.71
C ASP A 210 7.48 10.48 0.53
N ARG A 211 6.83 11.62 0.77
CA ARG A 211 6.76 12.74 -0.18
C ARG A 211 8.16 13.08 -0.70
N SER A 212 8.24 13.26 -2.02
CA SER A 212 9.47 13.64 -2.73
C SER A 212 10.60 12.60 -2.76
N VAL A 213 10.47 11.44 -2.11
CA VAL A 213 11.48 10.38 -2.12
C VAL A 213 11.42 9.59 -3.43
N SER A 214 12.58 9.37 -4.06
CA SER A 214 12.67 8.65 -5.34
C SER A 214 12.93 7.15 -5.14
N ALA A 215 12.66 6.33 -6.16
CA ALA A 215 12.98 4.90 -6.15
C ALA A 215 13.41 4.44 -7.55
N VAL A 216 14.45 3.61 -7.61
CA VAL A 216 14.81 2.89 -8.85
C VAL A 216 14.40 1.41 -8.77
N GLY A 217 14.38 0.81 -7.59
CA GLY A 217 14.08 -0.61 -7.40
C GLY A 217 12.76 -0.91 -6.68
N GLN A 218 11.70 -0.12 -6.85
CA GLN A 218 10.42 -0.40 -6.20
C GLN A 218 9.77 -1.66 -6.80
N VAL A 219 9.19 -2.50 -5.93
CA VAL A 219 8.44 -3.68 -6.36
C VAL A 219 7.02 -3.63 -5.80
N CYS A 220 6.06 -3.84 -6.68
CA CYS A 220 4.65 -4.02 -6.34
C CYS A 220 4.21 -5.46 -6.63
N SER A 221 3.23 -5.95 -5.87
CA SER A 221 2.60 -7.25 -6.10
C SER A 221 1.09 -7.12 -6.17
N MET A 222 0.46 -7.90 -7.03
CA MET A 222 -0.98 -7.82 -7.30
C MET A 222 -1.54 -9.17 -7.71
N HIS A 223 -2.83 -9.40 -7.49
CA HIS A 223 -3.54 -10.64 -7.79
C HIS A 223 -4.63 -10.37 -8.84
N LEU A 224 -4.30 -10.68 -10.09
CA LEU A 224 -5.11 -10.33 -11.27
C LEU A 224 -5.39 -11.57 -12.12
N PRO A 225 -6.42 -11.53 -12.99
CA PRO A 225 -6.59 -12.50 -14.08
C PRO A 225 -5.27 -12.82 -14.78
N MET A 226 -5.03 -14.10 -15.08
CA MET A 226 -3.89 -14.48 -15.91
C MET A 226 -4.04 -13.87 -17.29
N ASP A 227 -3.17 -12.90 -17.57
CA ASP A 227 -2.98 -12.24 -18.84
C ASP A 227 -1.48 -12.29 -19.21
N GLN A 228 -1.20 -12.87 -20.38
CA GLN A 228 0.15 -12.95 -20.94
C GLN A 228 0.58 -11.61 -21.53
N ASN A 229 -0.36 -10.83 -22.08
CA ASN A 229 -0.10 -9.51 -22.63
C ASN A 229 0.39 -8.54 -21.54
N PHE A 230 -0.11 -8.69 -20.31
CA PHE A 230 0.36 -7.90 -19.17
C PHE A 230 1.81 -8.21 -18.78
N ILE A 231 2.29 -9.43 -19.03
CA ILE A 231 3.69 -9.82 -18.79
C ILE A 231 4.57 -9.27 -19.92
N ASP A 232 4.21 -9.57 -21.15
CA ASP A 232 5.09 -9.35 -22.31
C ASP A 232 5.09 -7.89 -22.77
N ASN A 233 3.91 -7.26 -22.79
CA ASN A 233 3.73 -5.90 -23.32
C ASN A 233 3.27 -4.90 -22.25
N GLY A 234 2.95 -5.35 -21.04
CA GLY A 234 2.45 -4.51 -19.95
C GLY A 234 3.36 -3.32 -19.64
N PRO A 235 4.67 -3.51 -19.40
CA PRO A 235 5.59 -2.40 -19.15
C PRO A 235 5.54 -1.34 -20.26
N ALA A 236 5.70 -1.74 -21.53
CA ALA A 236 5.68 -0.82 -22.66
C ALA A 236 4.34 -0.07 -22.77
N LEU A 237 3.20 -0.77 -22.63
CA LEU A 237 1.88 -0.17 -22.68
C LEU A 237 1.68 0.84 -21.53
N LEU A 238 1.95 0.44 -20.30
CA LEU A 238 1.81 1.32 -19.13
C LEU A 238 2.66 2.59 -19.29
N ASN A 239 3.89 2.46 -19.76
CA ASN A 239 4.78 3.59 -20.00
C ASN A 239 4.29 4.57 -21.08
N THR A 240 3.33 4.19 -21.93
CA THR A 240 2.70 5.14 -22.88
C THR A 240 1.70 6.09 -22.22
N SER A 241 1.15 5.70 -21.05
CA SER A 241 0.17 6.48 -20.30
C SER A 241 0.74 7.06 -19.00
N LEU A 242 1.93 6.61 -18.58
CA LEU A 242 2.63 7.15 -17.42
C LEU A 242 3.38 8.44 -17.78
N PRO A 243 3.51 9.39 -16.83
CA PRO A 243 4.44 10.51 -16.96
C PRO A 243 5.89 10.03 -17.12
N GLU A 244 6.74 10.84 -17.75
CA GLU A 244 8.16 10.46 -17.99
C GLU A 244 8.93 10.15 -16.70
N ASP A 245 8.54 10.74 -15.57
CA ASP A 245 9.16 10.55 -14.26
C ASP A 245 8.67 9.31 -13.49
N ILE A 246 7.84 8.45 -14.11
CA ILE A 246 7.47 7.12 -13.61
C ILE A 246 7.69 6.09 -14.72
N HIS A 247 8.40 5.01 -14.43
CA HIS A 247 8.72 3.99 -15.43
C HIS A 247 8.55 2.57 -14.88
N VAL A 248 7.77 1.76 -15.57
CA VAL A 248 7.64 0.32 -15.30
C VAL A 248 8.62 -0.44 -16.17
N PHE A 249 9.51 -1.23 -15.56
CA PHE A 249 10.55 -1.98 -16.28
C PHE A 249 10.10 -3.39 -16.60
N ALA A 250 9.39 -4.04 -15.68
CA ALA A 250 9.06 -5.45 -15.84
C ALA A 250 7.83 -5.85 -15.04
N VAL A 251 7.12 -6.84 -15.56
CA VAL A 251 6.06 -7.57 -14.87
C VAL A 251 6.36 -9.06 -15.01
N ARG A 252 6.19 -9.84 -13.94
CA ARG A 252 6.28 -11.29 -14.00
C ARG A 252 5.30 -11.98 -13.09
N ARG A 253 4.95 -13.22 -13.43
CA ARG A 253 4.17 -14.08 -12.55
C ARG A 253 5.05 -14.63 -11.42
N VAL A 254 4.48 -14.68 -10.23
CA VAL A 254 5.10 -15.20 -9.01
C VAL A 254 4.16 -16.18 -8.31
N THR A 255 4.62 -16.82 -7.24
CA THR A 255 3.79 -17.74 -6.45
C THR A 255 2.65 -17.00 -5.75
N PRO A 256 1.49 -17.65 -5.52
CA PRO A 256 0.36 -17.01 -4.84
C PRO A 256 0.67 -16.46 -3.45
N SER A 257 1.68 -17.00 -2.76
CA SER A 257 2.11 -16.59 -1.43
C SER A 257 3.03 -15.35 -1.43
N PHE A 258 3.47 -14.86 -2.59
CA PHE A 258 4.33 -13.68 -2.64
C PHE A 258 3.60 -12.43 -2.15
N HIS A 259 4.26 -11.66 -1.29
CA HIS A 259 3.78 -10.37 -0.82
C HIS A 259 4.92 -9.35 -0.85
N ALA A 260 4.83 -8.32 -1.69
CA ALA A 260 5.93 -7.39 -1.94
C ALA A 260 6.63 -6.86 -0.67
N GLN A 261 5.86 -6.45 0.35
CA GLN A 261 6.42 -5.98 1.63
C GLN A 261 6.92 -7.11 2.55
N LYS A 262 6.05 -8.10 2.86
CA LYS A 262 6.32 -9.14 3.86
C LYS A 262 7.34 -10.17 3.41
N SER A 263 7.47 -10.38 2.10
CA SER A 263 8.49 -11.26 1.52
C SER A 263 9.85 -10.57 1.36
N CYS A 264 9.92 -9.25 1.52
CA CYS A 264 11.16 -8.48 1.39
C CYS A 264 11.95 -8.52 2.70
N ASP A 265 13.18 -9.03 2.61
CA ASP A 265 14.08 -9.28 3.72
C ASP A 265 14.79 -8.00 4.19
N SER A 266 15.30 -7.23 3.24
CA SER A 266 16.02 -5.98 3.51
C SER A 266 15.88 -5.01 2.35
N ARG A 267 16.23 -3.74 2.58
CA ARG A 267 16.18 -2.67 1.59
C ARG A 267 17.50 -1.93 1.57
N THR A 268 17.98 -1.59 0.38
CA THR A 268 19.13 -0.69 0.18
C THR A 268 18.62 0.66 -0.24
N TYR A 269 19.00 1.68 0.53
CA TYR A 269 18.80 3.09 0.19
C TYR A 269 20.16 3.74 -0.01
N SER A 270 20.22 4.73 -0.91
CA SER A 270 21.33 5.67 -1.01
C SER A 270 20.85 7.08 -0.67
N TYR A 271 21.75 7.91 -0.15
CA TYR A 271 21.48 9.30 0.17
C TYR A 271 22.56 10.18 -0.44
N THR A 272 22.21 10.94 -1.47
CA THR A 272 23.13 11.83 -2.20
C THR A 272 23.03 13.25 -1.66
N LEU A 273 24.15 13.83 -1.26
CA LEU A 273 24.19 15.18 -0.68
C LEU A 273 25.52 15.89 -0.95
N PRO A 274 25.55 17.23 -0.88
CA PRO A 274 26.78 18.00 -0.98
C PRO A 274 27.75 17.70 0.17
N THR A 275 29.04 17.64 -0.14
CA THR A 275 30.08 17.27 0.84
C THR A 275 30.32 18.34 1.91
N PHE A 276 29.97 19.61 1.65
CA PHE A 276 30.03 20.70 2.64
C PHE A 276 29.17 20.43 3.87
N SER A 277 28.20 19.52 3.77
CA SER A 277 27.38 19.07 4.90
C SER A 277 28.21 18.50 6.05
N PHE A 278 29.41 18.00 5.74
CA PHE A 278 30.35 17.41 6.70
C PHE A 278 31.49 18.34 7.11
N ALA A 279 31.50 19.59 6.67
CA ALA A 279 32.50 20.57 7.13
C ALA A 279 32.40 20.77 8.65
N SER A 280 33.54 21.06 9.29
CA SER A 280 33.54 21.40 10.72
C SER A 280 32.91 22.77 10.97
N MET A 281 32.49 23.06 12.20
CA MET A 281 31.83 24.34 12.53
C MET A 281 32.74 25.56 12.28
N ASP A 282 34.05 25.39 12.53
CA ASP A 282 35.05 26.45 12.40
C ASP A 282 35.59 26.60 10.97
N GLU A 283 35.16 25.74 10.06
CA GLU A 283 35.63 25.72 8.67
C GLU A 283 34.69 26.51 7.78
N VAL A 284 35.24 27.50 7.08
CA VAL A 284 34.48 28.29 6.11
C VAL A 284 34.16 27.41 4.90
N THR A 285 32.90 27.01 4.77
CA THR A 285 32.38 26.31 3.60
C THR A 285 32.19 27.30 2.45
N SER A 286 33.25 27.53 1.67
CA SER A 286 33.16 28.19 0.36
C SER A 286 32.92 27.16 -0.75
N ASP A 287 32.70 27.64 -1.98
CA ASP A 287 32.58 26.79 -3.19
C ASP A 287 33.82 25.90 -3.44
N GLU A 288 34.95 26.24 -2.81
CA GLU A 288 36.21 25.48 -2.89
C GLU A 288 36.29 24.32 -1.90
N TYR A 289 35.36 24.21 -0.94
CA TYR A 289 35.38 23.14 0.06
C TYR A 289 35.40 21.76 -0.62
N ARG A 290 36.35 20.92 -0.22
CA ARG A 290 36.44 19.51 -0.61
C ARG A 290 36.65 18.69 0.65
N ILE A 291 35.80 17.70 0.86
CA ILE A 291 35.93 16.80 2.00
C ILE A 291 37.26 16.04 1.93
N SER A 292 38.00 16.03 3.04
CA SER A 292 39.28 15.33 3.12
C SER A 292 39.09 13.81 3.30
N PRO A 293 40.05 12.97 2.87
CA PRO A 293 39.98 11.52 3.11
C PRO A 293 39.82 11.15 4.58
N LYS A 294 40.53 11.86 5.48
CA LYS A 294 40.40 11.69 6.93
C LYS A 294 38.98 11.94 7.41
N ARG A 295 38.31 12.97 6.87
CA ARG A 295 36.93 13.30 7.23
C ARG A 295 35.92 12.24 6.75
N ILE A 296 36.21 11.61 5.61
CA ILE A 296 35.44 10.45 5.12
C ILE A 296 35.63 9.23 6.06
N GLU A 297 36.85 8.99 6.54
CA GLU A 297 37.11 7.93 7.52
C GLU A 297 36.31 8.18 8.82
N GLU A 298 36.35 9.39 9.36
CA GLU A 298 35.54 9.78 10.53
C GLU A 298 34.03 9.59 10.32
N LEU A 299 33.52 9.95 9.13
CA LEU A 299 32.14 9.71 8.75
C LEU A 299 31.80 8.21 8.73
N ASN A 300 32.65 7.39 8.12
CA ASN A 300 32.45 5.94 8.02
C ASN A 300 32.51 5.25 9.39
N GLU A 301 33.41 5.68 10.28
CA GLU A 301 33.44 5.21 11.67
C GLU A 301 32.10 5.48 12.37
N LEU A 302 31.57 6.69 12.22
CA LEU A 302 30.32 7.11 12.85
C LEU A 302 29.11 6.37 12.27
N LEU A 303 29.05 6.19 10.94
CA LEU A 303 28.03 5.38 10.29
C LEU A 303 28.09 3.91 10.74
N GLY A 304 29.30 3.41 11.01
CA GLY A 304 29.53 2.07 11.56
C GLY A 304 28.83 1.82 12.89
N CYS A 305 28.58 2.87 13.70
CA CYS A 305 27.86 2.74 14.97
C CYS A 305 26.38 2.31 14.81
N TYR A 306 25.77 2.54 13.65
CA TYR A 306 24.40 2.10 13.37
C TYR A 306 24.29 0.61 12.97
N VAL A 307 25.41 -0.02 12.61
CA VAL A 307 25.41 -1.42 12.20
C VAL A 307 25.08 -2.31 13.40
N GLY A 308 24.13 -3.22 13.22
CA GLY A 308 23.68 -4.16 14.24
C GLY A 308 22.19 -4.02 14.54
N SER A 309 21.77 -4.57 15.69
CA SER A 309 20.40 -4.52 16.16
C SER A 309 20.30 -3.51 17.30
N HIS A 310 19.64 -2.38 17.04
CA HIS A 310 19.46 -1.28 17.99
C HIS A 310 18.00 -0.87 18.09
N ASN A 311 17.62 -0.17 19.16
CA ASN A 311 16.30 0.41 19.29
C ASN A 311 16.26 1.80 18.64
N PHE A 312 15.70 1.90 17.45
CA PHE A 312 15.61 3.14 16.67
C PHE A 312 14.40 4.01 17.03
N PHE A 313 13.78 3.87 18.21
CA PHE A 313 12.57 4.63 18.57
C PHE A 313 12.74 6.17 18.59
N ASN A 314 13.97 6.69 18.69
CA ASN A 314 14.28 8.12 18.55
C ASN A 314 14.43 8.58 17.07
N TYR A 315 14.42 7.65 16.12
CA TYR A 315 14.56 7.90 14.68
C TYR A 315 13.23 7.73 13.92
N THR A 316 12.10 7.73 14.63
CA THR A 316 10.74 7.62 14.09
C THR A 316 9.80 8.60 14.82
N SER A 317 8.71 9.02 14.17
CA SER A 317 7.80 10.04 14.68
C SER A 317 6.87 9.54 15.79
N GLY A 318 6.54 10.47 16.69
CA GLY A 318 5.65 10.34 17.85
C GLY A 318 5.72 11.61 18.71
N LEU A 319 5.26 12.74 18.13
CA LEU A 319 5.30 14.14 18.61
C LEU A 319 6.69 14.71 18.92
N LEU A 320 7.28 15.30 17.87
CA LEU A 320 8.10 16.53 17.76
C LEU A 320 8.79 16.46 16.36
N PRO A 321 9.18 17.59 15.73
CA PRO A 321 9.86 17.57 14.43
C PRO A 321 11.29 17.02 14.59
N MET A 322 11.51 15.77 14.14
CA MET A 322 12.69 14.91 14.45
C MET A 322 13.55 14.58 13.22
N GLY A 323 14.59 13.72 13.31
CA GLY A 323 15.75 13.86 12.39
C GLY A 323 17.04 13.00 12.24
N SER A 324 18.26 13.57 12.05
CA SER A 324 19.54 13.01 11.55
C SER A 324 20.74 13.40 12.43
N THR A 325 21.12 12.48 13.31
CA THR A 325 22.18 12.59 14.31
C THR A 325 23.59 12.74 13.71
N VAL A 326 23.87 12.11 12.57
CA VAL A 326 25.23 12.03 11.99
C VAL A 326 25.74 13.40 11.56
N LEU A 327 24.89 14.17 10.88
CA LEU A 327 25.26 15.51 10.40
C LEU A 327 25.50 16.47 11.57
N ALA A 328 24.71 16.35 12.64
CA ALA A 328 24.91 17.11 13.87
C ALA A 328 26.25 16.78 14.54
N ILE A 329 26.61 15.50 14.66
CA ILE A 329 27.90 15.08 15.25
C ILE A 329 29.07 15.56 14.40
N MET A 330 29.02 15.37 13.08
CA MET A 330 30.10 15.81 12.20
C MET A 330 30.29 17.32 12.33
N ARG A 331 29.22 18.11 12.40
CA ARG A 331 29.32 19.57 12.56
C ARG A 331 29.65 20.04 13.98
N GLY A 332 29.87 19.13 14.93
CA GLY A 332 30.28 19.46 16.30
C GLY A 332 29.14 19.86 17.22
N PHE A 333 27.88 19.64 16.83
CA PHE A 333 26.72 19.88 17.69
C PHE A 333 26.45 18.74 18.69
N MET A 334 26.99 17.55 18.42
CA MET A 334 26.80 16.34 19.24
C MET A 334 28.11 15.54 19.33
N TYR A 335 28.25 14.69 20.34
CA TYR A 335 29.39 13.80 20.52
C TYR A 335 29.19 12.44 19.83
N LYS A 336 30.26 11.74 19.46
CA LYS A 336 30.17 10.35 18.95
C LYS A 336 29.38 9.42 19.89
N SER A 337 29.49 9.63 21.20
CA SER A 337 28.75 8.87 22.23
C SER A 337 27.23 9.08 22.18
N ASP A 338 26.75 10.18 21.57
CA ASP A 338 25.31 10.43 21.43
C ASP A 338 24.60 9.41 20.52
N VAL A 339 25.30 8.80 19.56
CA VAL A 339 24.70 7.71 18.77
C VAL A 339 24.32 6.54 19.67
N ALA A 340 25.23 6.12 20.56
CA ALA A 340 24.95 5.05 21.50
C ALA A 340 23.83 5.43 22.48
N ARG A 341 23.80 6.68 22.97
CA ARG A 341 22.72 7.19 23.83
C ARG A 341 21.37 7.22 23.14
N SER A 342 21.34 7.54 21.84
CA SER A 342 20.10 7.64 21.07
C SER A 342 19.33 6.31 20.96
N PHE A 343 19.97 5.18 21.24
CA PHE A 343 19.34 3.86 21.29
C PHE A 343 18.80 3.50 22.68
N LEU A 344 19.12 4.27 23.71
CA LEU A 344 18.59 4.11 25.07
C LEU A 344 17.21 4.75 25.19
N SER A 345 16.44 4.38 26.20
CA SER A 345 15.04 4.81 26.39
C SER A 345 14.81 6.31 26.62
N VAL A 346 15.85 7.14 26.60
CA VAL A 346 15.77 8.58 26.79
C VAL A 346 15.40 9.24 25.46
N ARG A 347 14.40 10.13 25.47
CA ARG A 347 14.03 10.89 24.27
C ARG A 347 15.12 11.89 23.92
N MET A 348 15.51 11.90 22.65
CA MET A 348 16.49 12.83 22.11
C MET A 348 15.90 13.59 20.94
N ASP A 349 16.28 14.87 20.80
CA ASP A 349 15.97 15.68 19.62
C ASP A 349 16.98 15.38 18.51
N ILE A 350 16.49 14.79 17.41
CA ILE A 350 17.30 14.31 16.29
C ILE A 350 16.95 15.22 15.06
N PRO A 351 17.88 15.73 14.18
CA PRO A 351 17.57 16.74 13.07
C PRO A 351 17.27 16.30 11.58
N LYS A 352 16.06 16.34 10.96
CA LYS A 352 15.76 15.48 9.75
C LYS A 352 16.32 16.03 8.48
N ALA A 353 17.27 15.29 7.90
CA ALA A 353 17.82 15.62 6.60
C ALA A 353 16.73 15.64 5.51
N PRO A 354 16.83 16.52 4.49
CA PRO A 354 15.84 16.63 3.42
C PRO A 354 15.61 15.32 2.65
N GLY A 355 14.39 15.09 2.16
CA GLY A 355 14.06 13.90 1.36
C GLY A 355 14.69 13.87 -0.05
N LEU A 356 15.14 15.02 -0.57
CA LEU A 356 15.63 15.17 -1.96
C LEU A 356 16.74 14.17 -2.30
N GLY A 357 17.68 13.97 -1.40
CA GLY A 357 18.82 13.07 -1.61
C GLY A 357 18.51 11.58 -1.47
N LEU A 358 17.35 11.22 -0.92
CA LEU A 358 17.01 9.84 -0.56
C LEU A 358 16.47 9.05 -1.76
N LEU A 359 17.08 7.90 -2.02
CA LEU A 359 16.75 7.00 -3.11
C LEU A 359 16.60 5.56 -2.60
N LEU A 360 15.45 4.93 -2.86
CA LEU A 360 15.31 3.48 -2.75
C LEU A 360 16.01 2.81 -3.93
N GLU A 361 17.16 2.18 -3.68
CA GLU A 361 17.94 1.52 -4.72
C GLU A 361 17.44 0.11 -5.01
N ARG A 362 17.28 -0.69 -3.95
CA ARG A 362 17.05 -2.12 -4.12
C ARG A 362 16.23 -2.72 -3.00
N LEU A 363 15.41 -3.69 -3.37
CA LEU A 363 14.68 -4.55 -2.46
C LEU A 363 15.28 -5.95 -2.55
N HIS A 364 15.54 -6.56 -1.40
CA HIS A 364 16.15 -7.89 -1.32
C HIS A 364 15.10 -8.91 -0.88
N TYR A 365 15.02 -10.01 -1.63
CA TYR A 365 14.07 -11.11 -1.48
C TYR A 365 14.78 -12.45 -1.27
N ASP A 366 16.01 -12.44 -0.76
CA ASP A 366 16.92 -13.59 -0.68
C ASP A 366 16.29 -14.86 -0.09
N ARG A 367 15.56 -14.74 1.02
CA ARG A 367 14.90 -15.90 1.66
C ARG A 367 13.76 -16.41 0.80
N PHE A 368 13.00 -15.50 0.17
CA PHE A 368 11.91 -15.86 -0.71
C PHE A 368 12.42 -16.54 -1.99
N GLU A 369 13.47 -16.01 -2.61
CA GLU A 369 14.12 -16.62 -3.78
C GLU A 369 14.66 -17.99 -3.47
N LYS A 370 15.40 -18.15 -2.37
CA LYS A 370 15.93 -19.47 -1.96
C LYS A 370 14.83 -20.52 -1.83
N ARG A 371 13.62 -20.12 -1.43
CA ARG A 371 12.47 -21.03 -1.29
C ARG A 371 11.76 -21.31 -2.62
N PHE A 372 11.75 -20.36 -3.55
CA PHE A 372 10.89 -20.39 -4.75
C PHE A 372 11.64 -20.24 -6.09
N GLU A 373 12.97 -20.39 -6.09
CA GLU A 373 13.88 -20.24 -7.25
C GLU A 373 13.41 -20.97 -8.51
N LYS A 374 12.79 -22.14 -8.36
CA LYS A 374 12.33 -22.96 -9.49
C LYS A 374 10.97 -22.54 -10.08
N THR A 375 10.30 -21.56 -9.49
CA THR A 375 8.90 -21.22 -9.82
C THR A 375 8.74 -19.96 -10.66
N HIS A 376 9.70 -19.04 -10.58
CA HIS A 376 9.71 -17.77 -11.31
C HIS A 376 11.17 -17.29 -11.44
N GLY A 377 11.42 -16.34 -12.35
CA GLY A 377 12.73 -15.68 -12.42
C GLY A 377 13.03 -14.88 -11.14
N SER A 378 14.30 -14.52 -10.96
CA SER A 378 14.80 -13.77 -9.80
C SER A 378 14.12 -12.41 -9.61
N LEU A 379 13.62 -12.12 -8.42
CA LEU A 379 13.14 -10.80 -8.00
C LEU A 379 14.26 -9.89 -7.50
N ASN A 380 15.42 -10.45 -7.18
CA ASN A 380 16.63 -9.71 -6.87
C ASN A 380 17.37 -9.25 -8.13
N ASN A 381 17.33 -10.01 -9.22
CA ASN A 381 17.97 -9.69 -10.49
C ASN A 381 16.97 -9.88 -11.64
N TRP A 382 16.57 -8.78 -12.27
CA TRP A 382 15.54 -8.78 -13.30
C TRP A 382 16.04 -9.17 -14.70
N GLY A 383 17.35 -9.40 -14.85
CA GLY A 383 18.04 -9.70 -16.09
C GLY A 383 18.95 -8.56 -16.51
N GLU A 384 20.07 -8.88 -17.16
CA GLU A 384 21.13 -7.91 -17.51
C GLU A 384 20.61 -6.68 -18.27
N GLU A 385 19.70 -6.88 -19.21
CA GLU A 385 19.09 -5.79 -19.99
C GLU A 385 18.27 -4.84 -19.09
N ILE A 386 17.40 -5.38 -18.23
CA ILE A 386 16.55 -4.57 -17.34
C ILE A 386 17.40 -3.87 -16.28
N GLU A 387 18.39 -4.55 -15.69
CA GLU A 387 19.30 -3.95 -14.71
C GLU A 387 20.13 -2.80 -15.33
N THR A 388 20.56 -2.94 -16.59
CA THR A 388 21.26 -1.87 -17.31
C THR A 388 20.34 -0.68 -17.55
N GLN A 389 19.12 -0.92 -18.03
CA GLN A 389 18.12 0.14 -18.24
C GLN A 389 17.75 0.86 -16.94
N LEU A 390 17.66 0.13 -15.82
CA LEU A 390 17.41 0.71 -14.49
C LEU A 390 18.52 1.69 -14.09
N LEU A 391 19.78 1.30 -14.28
CA LEU A 391 20.93 2.15 -13.94
C LEU A 391 21.00 3.39 -14.83
N GLU A 392 20.80 3.24 -16.14
CA GLU A 392 20.76 4.37 -17.06
C GLU A 392 19.61 5.34 -16.73
N TRP A 393 18.43 4.80 -16.40
CA TRP A 393 17.27 5.60 -16.02
C TRP A 393 17.49 6.29 -14.67
N ARG A 394 18.09 5.61 -13.69
CA ARG A 394 18.48 6.21 -12.40
C ARG A 394 19.37 7.42 -12.62
N ASP A 395 20.42 7.27 -13.41
CA ASP A 395 21.40 8.33 -13.60
C ASP A 395 20.75 9.53 -14.31
N LYS A 396 20.00 9.26 -15.38
CA LYS A 396 19.34 10.30 -16.18
C LYS A 396 18.18 11.01 -15.49
N MET A 397 17.30 10.27 -14.81
CA MET A 397 16.01 10.81 -14.31
C MET A 397 16.04 11.16 -12.84
N ILE A 398 16.84 10.45 -12.04
CA ILE A 398 16.93 10.67 -10.59
C ILE A 398 18.18 11.48 -10.27
N MET A 399 19.38 10.98 -10.62
CA MET A 399 20.64 11.57 -10.15
C MET A 399 20.86 12.98 -10.71
N ASP A 400 20.72 13.16 -12.03
CA ASP A 400 20.82 14.49 -12.65
C ASP A 400 19.85 15.49 -12.03
N ARG A 401 18.64 15.04 -11.64
CA ARG A 401 17.64 15.88 -11.00
C ARG A 401 18.00 16.21 -9.55
N ILE A 402 18.44 15.23 -8.75
CA ILE A 402 18.92 15.48 -7.39
C ILE A 402 20.05 16.53 -7.41
N LEU A 403 21.03 16.35 -8.29
CA LEU A 403 22.18 17.24 -8.40
C LEU A 403 21.79 18.65 -8.86
N SER A 404 21.01 18.75 -9.94
CA SER A 404 20.58 20.05 -10.47
C SER A 404 19.66 20.80 -9.50
N GLU A 405 18.76 20.09 -8.82
CA GLU A 405 17.83 20.68 -7.87
C GLU A 405 18.53 21.13 -6.59
N GLU A 406 19.49 20.36 -6.09
CA GLU A 406 20.32 20.76 -4.95
C GLU A 406 21.11 22.03 -5.29
N CYS A 407 21.74 22.10 -6.47
CA CYS A 407 22.43 23.31 -6.94
C CYS A 407 21.49 24.52 -7.07
N ARG A 408 20.26 24.31 -7.53
CA ARG A 408 19.27 25.38 -7.79
C ARG A 408 18.64 25.91 -6.52
N THR A 409 18.24 25.02 -5.61
CA THR A 409 17.45 25.35 -4.42
C THR A 409 18.30 25.52 -3.17
N GLN A 410 19.53 24.99 -3.19
CA GLN A 410 20.41 24.90 -2.03
C GLN A 410 19.69 24.25 -0.84
N SER A 411 18.91 23.20 -1.11
CA SER A 411 18.04 22.53 -0.13
C SER A 411 18.82 22.08 1.11
N MET A 412 19.97 21.42 0.93
CA MET A 412 20.83 21.02 2.04
C MET A 412 21.38 22.22 2.80
N MET A 413 21.80 23.29 2.11
CA MET A 413 22.34 24.48 2.78
C MET A 413 21.28 25.18 3.62
N ARG A 414 20.06 25.37 3.10
CA ARG A 414 18.95 25.94 3.86
C ARG A 414 18.56 25.07 5.06
N TRP A 415 18.68 23.77 4.93
CA TRP A 415 18.43 22.86 6.04
C TRP A 415 19.55 22.92 7.10
N LEU A 416 20.82 23.01 6.71
CA LEU A 416 21.94 23.10 7.64
C LEU A 416 21.87 24.34 8.55
N THR A 417 21.24 25.44 8.11
CA THR A 417 21.04 26.63 8.95
C THR A 417 20.04 26.42 10.08
N THR A 418 19.24 25.35 10.05
CA THR A 418 18.29 25.03 11.12
C THR A 418 18.91 24.19 12.24
N LEU A 419 20.10 23.61 12.02
CA LEU A 419 20.76 22.76 13.02
C LEU A 419 20.94 23.41 14.39
N PRO A 420 21.36 24.69 14.51
CA PRO A 420 21.51 25.33 15.83
C PRO A 420 20.21 25.45 16.64
N ALA A 421 19.03 25.27 16.02
CA ALA A 421 17.74 25.33 16.70
C ALA A 421 17.40 24.05 17.49
N HIS A 422 18.13 22.96 17.27
CA HIS A 422 17.89 21.69 17.96
C HIS A 422 18.45 21.68 19.39
N ASN A 423 17.78 20.95 20.27
CA ASN A 423 18.17 20.82 21.66
C ASN A 423 19.11 19.62 21.86
N TYR A 424 20.41 19.88 21.71
CA TYR A 424 21.45 18.87 21.86
C TYR A 424 21.83 18.54 23.32
N ILE A 425 20.97 18.85 24.31
CA ILE A 425 21.31 18.71 25.74
C ILE A 425 21.95 17.34 26.04
N THR A 426 23.21 17.45 26.45
CA THR A 426 24.05 16.43 27.07
C THR A 426 23.61 16.21 28.51
N ASP A 427 23.68 14.98 28.98
CA ASP A 427 23.31 14.60 30.34
C ASP A 427 24.01 15.50 31.42
N PRO A 428 23.26 16.09 32.36
CA PRO A 428 23.72 17.04 33.39
C PRO A 428 24.71 16.53 34.47
N GLU A 429 25.31 15.35 34.36
CA GLU A 429 26.44 14.94 35.22
C GLU A 429 27.82 15.39 34.69
N ASP A 430 27.89 16.02 33.51
CA ASP A 430 29.16 16.50 32.93
C ASP A 430 29.42 17.99 33.29
N GLU A 431 29.93 18.23 34.51
CA GLU A 431 30.18 19.59 35.08
C GLU A 431 31.31 20.41 34.40
N THR A 432 31.79 20.03 33.21
CA THR A 432 32.97 20.70 32.58
C THR A 432 32.70 21.48 31.27
N GLY A 433 31.45 21.58 30.81
CA GLY A 433 31.11 22.35 29.60
C GLY A 433 30.91 23.85 29.86
N ASP A 434 31.88 24.68 29.50
CA ASP A 434 31.82 26.15 29.64
C ASP A 434 30.64 26.76 28.84
N LYS A 435 29.74 27.46 29.54
CA LYS A 435 28.53 28.10 29.00
C LYS A 435 28.82 29.40 28.22
N SER A 436 30.09 29.73 27.99
CA SER A 436 30.51 31.00 27.39
C SER A 436 30.32 31.07 25.87
N ILE A 437 30.15 29.94 25.16
CA ILE A 437 30.18 29.93 23.68
C ILE A 437 28.81 30.29 23.04
N ASN A 438 27.69 30.15 23.75
CA ASN A 438 26.35 30.37 23.17
C ASN A 438 25.83 31.82 23.23
N LYS A 439 26.63 32.78 23.70
CA LYS A 439 26.17 34.18 23.84
C LYS A 439 26.63 35.13 22.74
N ASP A 440 27.65 34.75 21.95
CA ASP A 440 28.31 35.68 21.03
C ASP A 440 27.99 35.45 19.54
N LEU A 441 27.06 34.53 19.20
CA LEU A 441 26.60 34.33 17.82
C LEU A 441 25.25 35.02 17.48
N SER A 442 24.68 35.80 18.40
CA SER A 442 23.59 36.73 18.06
C SER A 442 24.17 38.07 17.57
N VAL A 443 24.68 38.10 16.34
CA VAL A 443 24.86 39.39 15.65
C VAL A 443 23.49 39.85 15.16
N GLY A 444 23.05 40.98 15.70
CA GLY A 444 21.68 41.47 15.57
C GLY A 444 21.25 41.80 14.15
N SER A 445 20.02 41.41 13.85
CA SER A 445 19.11 42.19 13.01
C SER A 445 17.87 42.49 13.86
N ASP A 446 17.65 43.78 14.09
CA ASP A 446 16.47 44.34 14.73
C ASP A 446 15.21 43.93 13.91
N PRO A 447 14.19 43.28 14.51
CA PRO A 447 13.01 42.80 13.80
C PRO A 447 11.96 43.91 13.58
N SER A 448 12.39 45.13 13.27
CA SER A 448 11.51 46.27 13.04
C SER A 448 11.85 46.99 11.72
N ASN A 449 11.40 46.39 10.61
CA ASN A 449 11.08 46.99 9.29
C ASN A 449 11.54 46.09 8.13
N ILE A 450 10.71 45.12 7.75
CA ILE A 450 10.35 44.92 6.33
C ILE A 450 8.86 44.59 6.33
N ALA A 451 8.06 45.61 5.98
CA ALA A 451 6.67 45.46 5.65
C ALA A 451 6.52 44.81 4.27
N ASP A 452 5.51 43.95 4.16
CA ASP A 452 4.63 43.72 3.01
C ASP A 452 5.26 43.74 1.61
N ASN A 453 5.44 42.56 1.00
CA ASN A 453 4.72 42.28 -0.24
C ASN A 453 4.73 40.79 -0.63
N GLU A 454 3.57 40.38 -1.13
CA GLU A 454 3.26 39.18 -1.91
C GLU A 454 3.10 37.86 -1.14
N GLY A 455 1.85 37.41 -1.09
CA GLY A 455 1.38 36.26 -0.35
C GLY A 455 1.33 34.98 -1.17
N ASP A 456 1.41 33.89 -0.44
CA ASP A 456 0.82 32.60 -0.77
C ASP A 456 0.43 31.96 0.57
N GLU A 457 -0.87 31.73 0.77
CA GLU A 457 -1.41 31.06 1.94
C GLU A 457 -0.96 29.59 1.94
N LEU A 458 0.01 29.27 2.80
CA LEU A 458 0.33 27.90 3.19
C LEU A 458 -0.58 27.52 4.36
N GLU A 459 -1.71 26.88 4.06
CA GLU A 459 -2.49 26.16 5.06
C GLU A 459 -1.66 25.01 5.64
N GLU A 460 -1.45 25.07 6.94
CA GLU A 460 -0.78 24.09 7.78
C GLU A 460 -1.66 22.83 7.89
N VAL A 461 -1.46 21.86 6.98
CA VAL A 461 -2.16 20.57 7.06
C VAL A 461 -1.41 19.67 8.04
N THR A 462 -1.96 19.55 9.25
CA THR A 462 -1.52 18.61 10.28
C THR A 462 -1.55 17.17 9.74
N GLU A 463 -0.43 16.46 9.85
CA GLU A 463 -0.32 15.01 9.63
C GLU A 463 -1.26 14.28 10.61
N LEU A 464 -2.44 13.86 10.15
CA LEU A 464 -3.21 12.84 10.83
C LEU A 464 -2.69 11.45 10.46
N ASP A 465 -1.82 10.91 11.30
CA ASP A 465 -1.56 9.47 11.35
C ASP A 465 -2.80 8.73 11.88
N ASN A 466 -3.65 8.26 10.95
CA ASN A 466 -4.64 7.23 11.27
C ASN A 466 -3.94 5.88 11.38
N ASN A 467 -3.38 5.61 12.55
CA ASN A 467 -3.02 4.25 12.98
C ASN A 467 -4.29 3.45 13.23
N ASP A 468 -4.77 2.77 12.18
CA ASP A 468 -5.75 1.70 12.31
C ASP A 468 -5.01 0.37 12.10
N ASP A 469 -4.21 0.01 13.11
CA ASP A 469 -3.61 -1.31 13.24
C ASP A 469 -4.73 -2.33 13.51
N LEU A 470 -5.03 -3.14 12.49
CA LEU A 470 -5.73 -4.41 12.70
C LEU A 470 -4.70 -5.44 13.16
N GLU A 471 -4.33 -5.34 14.44
CA GLU A 471 -3.72 -6.46 15.16
C GLU A 471 -4.73 -7.61 15.22
N THR A 472 -4.45 -8.68 14.48
CA THR A 472 -5.06 -9.99 14.72
C THR A 472 -4.22 -10.70 15.79
N GLU A 473 -4.72 -10.70 17.01
CA GLU A 473 -4.36 -11.66 18.07
C GLU A 473 -4.45 -13.11 17.54
N PRO A 474 -3.48 -13.99 17.83
CA PRO A 474 -3.54 -15.40 17.44
C PRO A 474 -4.53 -16.15 18.35
N SER A 475 -5.62 -16.65 17.76
CA SER A 475 -6.51 -17.58 18.46
C SER A 475 -5.78 -18.90 18.74
N GLN A 476 -5.64 -19.23 20.03
CA GLN A 476 -5.33 -20.58 20.51
C GLN A 476 -6.38 -21.56 19.99
N PHE A 477 -5.95 -22.53 19.18
CA PHE A 477 -6.70 -23.74 18.89
C PHE A 477 -5.71 -24.92 18.86
N ASP A 478 -5.77 -25.69 19.94
CA ASP A 478 -5.60 -27.13 20.08
C ASP A 478 -4.39 -27.82 19.41
N GLU A 479 -3.34 -27.95 20.22
CA GLU A 479 -2.40 -29.07 20.19
C GLU A 479 -3.13 -30.39 20.47
N GLU A 480 -3.60 -31.10 19.45
CA GLU A 480 -3.81 -32.55 19.51
C GLU A 480 -4.07 -33.10 18.10
N ASN A 481 -3.00 -33.44 17.36
CA ASN A 481 -2.97 -34.54 16.38
C ASN A 481 -1.60 -34.63 15.68
N GLU A 482 -0.55 -34.95 16.44
CA GLU A 482 0.68 -35.56 15.91
C GLU A 482 1.06 -36.77 16.76
N LYS A 483 0.24 -37.82 16.68
CA LYS A 483 0.66 -39.20 16.95
C LYS A 483 -0.16 -40.11 16.08
N ASN A 484 0.38 -40.46 14.92
CA ASN A 484 0.22 -41.75 14.24
C ASN A 484 0.78 -41.62 12.83
N PHE A 485 2.08 -41.85 12.66
CA PHE A 485 2.67 -42.45 11.46
C PHE A 485 4.15 -42.74 11.73
N GLU A 486 4.40 -43.74 12.58
CA GLU A 486 5.67 -44.47 12.64
C GLU A 486 5.43 -45.75 13.45
N ASN A 487 5.15 -46.85 12.72
CA ASN A 487 5.44 -48.23 13.09
C ASN A 487 4.85 -49.14 12.02
N GLU A 488 5.70 -49.64 11.12
CA GLU A 488 5.60 -51.00 10.60
C GLU A 488 6.94 -51.39 9.95
N THR A 489 7.76 -52.06 10.74
CA THR A 489 8.91 -52.84 10.30
C THR A 489 8.55 -54.33 10.30
N GLU A 490 8.96 -54.99 9.21
CA GLU A 490 9.50 -56.36 9.12
C GLU A 490 8.62 -57.60 8.92
N GLY A 491 9.11 -58.45 8.00
CA GLY A 491 8.86 -59.90 7.87
C GLY A 491 7.81 -60.28 6.83
N GLU A 492 7.99 -61.20 5.87
CA GLU A 492 9.04 -62.18 5.61
C GLU A 492 8.77 -62.80 4.22
N LYS A 493 9.81 -63.22 3.50
CA LYS A 493 9.74 -63.97 2.23
C LYS A 493 9.44 -65.45 2.52
N VAL A 494 8.45 -66.06 1.84
CA VAL A 494 8.56 -67.46 1.36
C VAL A 494 7.87 -67.63 -0.01
N ASP A 495 8.63 -68.30 -0.88
CA ASP A 495 8.38 -68.74 -2.25
C ASP A 495 7.36 -69.91 -2.34
N ARG A 496 6.46 -69.89 -3.34
CA ARG A 496 6.36 -70.94 -4.39
C ARG A 496 5.07 -70.88 -5.21
N SER A 497 5.30 -71.09 -6.50
CA SER A 497 4.51 -71.85 -7.47
C SER A 497 3.83 -71.07 -8.61
N LYS A 498 4.31 -71.43 -9.81
CA LYS A 498 3.88 -71.11 -11.16
C LYS A 498 2.54 -71.75 -11.52
N LYS A 499 2.03 -71.29 -12.69
CA LYS A 499 0.99 -71.84 -13.59
C LYS A 499 -0.41 -71.30 -13.28
N SER A 500 -1.24 -70.88 -14.23
CA SER A 500 -1.23 -70.97 -15.70
C SER A 500 -2.47 -70.28 -16.25
N VAL A 501 -2.31 -69.53 -17.34
CA VAL A 501 -3.14 -69.56 -18.58
C VAL A 501 -4.58 -69.04 -18.53
N ALA A 502 -4.83 -68.11 -19.49
CA ALA A 502 -6.10 -67.76 -20.17
C ALA A 502 -7.19 -67.12 -19.29
N ILE A 503 -7.94 -66.11 -19.72
CA ILE A 503 -8.39 -65.65 -21.05
C ILE A 503 -8.37 -64.12 -21.07
#